data_AF-A0A1S2K2C5-F1
#
_entry.id   AF-A0A1S2K2C5-F1
#
_cell.length_a   1.000
_cell.length_b   1.000
_cell.length_c   1.000
_cell.angle_alpha   90.00
_cell.angle_beta   90.00
_cell.angle_gamma   90.00
#
_symmetry.space_group_name_H-M   'P 1'
#
loop_
_entity.id
_entity.type
_entity.pdbx_description
1 polymer ?
#
loop_
_entity_poly.entity_id
_entity_poly.type
_entity_poly.pdbx_seq_one_letter_code
_entity_poly.pdbx_strand_id
1 'polypeptide(L)'
;MSFPSNPAPSKALTPLDHRVGLAVGFSVGRLWRDHDCGLLDEPTARLATAHRALADAVTSVTFYRALLQRLASGDYAIDQTLFPRLDRTVQQLKQAVAIRDTREQETMAALEPIEAQTAQNPPGPSELKAREVALLLAISQGAKLHEHLLTRRLSVVTGTGARVTQQDYERLERAGLVQRDASRPLHAGQPVTLTNAGRAALTARPADPVAARPAPRPGVWPAPAPKARR
;
A
#
# COMPACT_ATOMS: atom_id res chain seq x y z
N MET A 1 12.49 28.97 -25.49
CA MET A 1 11.25 29.00 -24.68
C MET A 1 11.09 27.63 -24.06
N SER A 2 11.40 27.48 -22.76
CA SER A 2 11.36 26.20 -22.06
C SER A 2 10.22 26.25 -21.06
N PHE A 3 9.24 25.35 -21.20
CA PHE A 3 8.18 25.15 -20.21
C PHE A 3 8.75 24.35 -19.03
N PRO A 4 8.58 24.77 -17.77
CA PRO A 4 8.92 23.92 -16.65
C PRO A 4 7.94 22.74 -16.60
N SER A 5 8.51 21.53 -16.61
CA SER A 5 7.78 20.28 -16.42
C SER A 5 7.17 20.28 -15.01
N ASN A 6 5.85 20.34 -14.94
CA ASN A 6 5.10 20.22 -13.70
C ASN A 6 5.29 18.79 -13.13
N PRO A 7 5.81 18.59 -11.91
CA PRO A 7 5.85 17.26 -11.32
C PRO A 7 4.40 16.80 -11.09
N ALA A 8 4.03 15.63 -11.62
CA ALA A 8 2.70 15.07 -11.43
C ALA A 8 2.41 14.92 -9.93
N PRO A 9 1.45 15.64 -9.35
CA PRO A 9 1.04 15.35 -8.00
C PRO A 9 0.23 14.06 -8.07
N SER A 10 0.72 12.97 -7.50
CA SER A 10 -0.17 11.89 -7.06
C SER A 10 -1.01 12.48 -5.92
N LYS A 11 -2.06 13.23 -6.28
CA LYS A 11 -2.99 13.83 -5.33
C LYS A 11 -3.64 12.68 -4.58
N ALA A 12 -3.26 12.51 -3.33
CA ALA A 12 -4.12 11.87 -2.36
C ALA A 12 -5.48 12.59 -2.44
N LEU A 13 -6.52 11.87 -2.86
CA LEU A 13 -7.88 12.39 -2.94
C LEU A 13 -8.44 12.57 -1.53
N THR A 14 -7.94 11.79 -0.56
CA THR A 14 -8.32 11.89 0.84
C THR A 14 -7.08 11.83 1.75
N PRO A 15 -7.10 12.44 2.95
CA PRO A 15 -6.01 12.34 3.91
C PRO A 15 -5.77 10.90 4.40
N LEU A 16 -6.77 10.01 4.26
CA LEU A 16 -6.68 8.60 4.66
C LEU A 16 -6.00 7.70 3.62
N ASP A 17 -5.74 8.18 2.39
CA ASP A 17 -5.19 7.35 1.30
C ASP A 17 -3.86 6.67 1.70
N HIS A 18 -3.00 7.41 2.40
CA HIS A 18 -1.73 6.86 2.87
C HIS A 18 -1.92 5.78 3.92
N ARG A 19 -2.81 6.02 4.89
CA ARG A 19 -3.09 5.11 6.00
C ARG A 19 -3.76 3.81 5.52
N VAL A 20 -4.73 3.93 4.62
CA VAL A 20 -5.34 2.79 3.91
C VAL A 20 -4.29 2.01 3.12
N GLY A 21 -3.42 2.70 2.40
CA GLY A 21 -2.33 2.06 1.66
C GLY A 21 -1.38 1.25 2.55
N LEU A 22 -1.07 1.76 3.74
CA LEU A 22 -0.23 1.05 4.72
C LEU A 22 -0.94 -0.16 5.31
N ALA A 23 -2.22 -0.04 5.69
CA ALA A 23 -2.98 -1.11 6.32
C ALA A 23 -3.20 -2.31 5.38
N VAL A 24 -3.47 -2.04 4.10
CA VAL A 24 -3.75 -3.09 3.12
C VAL A 24 -2.47 -3.58 2.40
N GLY A 25 -1.38 -2.82 2.48
CA GLY A 25 -0.09 -3.18 1.85
C GLY A 25 -0.03 -2.92 0.34
N PHE A 26 -1.02 -2.23 -0.24
CA PHE A 26 -1.01 -1.81 -1.64
C PHE A 26 -1.80 -0.51 -1.86
N SER A 27 -1.58 0.14 -3.01
CA SER A 27 -2.20 1.43 -3.34
C SER A 27 -3.72 1.39 -3.38
N VAL A 28 -4.38 2.48 -2.99
CA VAL A 28 -5.85 2.69 -3.09
C VAL A 28 -6.41 2.39 -4.50
N GLY A 29 -5.70 2.79 -5.56
CA GLY A 29 -6.16 2.50 -6.93
C GLY A 29 -6.18 0.99 -7.27
N ARG A 30 -5.35 0.19 -6.61
CA ARG A 30 -5.41 -1.27 -6.69
C ARG A 30 -6.56 -1.82 -5.83
N LEU A 31 -6.76 -1.27 -4.64
CA LEU A 31 -7.89 -1.63 -3.77
C LEU A 31 -9.22 -1.53 -4.51
N TRP A 32 -9.48 -0.40 -5.20
CA TRP A 32 -10.72 -0.25 -5.97
C TRP A 32 -10.82 -1.22 -7.14
N ARG A 33 -9.71 -1.48 -7.85
CA ARG A 33 -9.71 -2.42 -8.96
C ARG A 33 -9.97 -3.86 -8.50
N ASP A 34 -9.29 -4.30 -7.46
CA ASP A 34 -9.42 -5.65 -6.92
C ASP A 34 -10.81 -5.85 -6.30
N HIS A 35 -11.41 -4.78 -5.72
CA HIS A 35 -12.82 -4.76 -5.32
C HIS A 35 -13.77 -4.94 -6.50
N ASP A 36 -13.59 -4.17 -7.57
CA ASP A 36 -14.45 -4.23 -8.76
C ASP A 36 -14.34 -5.60 -9.47
N CYS A 37 -13.23 -6.33 -9.26
CA CYS A 37 -13.04 -7.69 -9.72
C CYS A 37 -13.51 -8.77 -8.72
N GLY A 38 -14.01 -8.41 -7.54
CA GLY A 38 -14.45 -9.35 -6.51
C GLY A 38 -13.33 -10.19 -5.88
N LEU A 39 -12.09 -9.67 -5.88
CA LEU A 39 -10.88 -10.40 -5.46
C LEU A 39 -10.47 -10.13 -4.00
N LEU A 40 -11.24 -9.32 -3.28
CA LEU A 40 -10.93 -8.91 -1.91
C LEU A 40 -11.68 -9.76 -0.89
N ASP A 41 -11.03 -10.00 0.24
CA ASP A 41 -11.69 -10.54 1.42
C ASP A 41 -12.74 -9.55 1.95
N GLU A 42 -13.80 -10.06 2.57
CA GLU A 42 -14.91 -9.27 3.11
C GLU A 42 -14.52 -8.01 3.91
N PRO A 43 -13.56 -8.04 4.87
CA PRO A 43 -13.16 -6.81 5.56
C PRO A 43 -12.53 -5.77 4.63
N THR A 44 -11.68 -6.20 3.70
CA THR A 44 -10.99 -5.34 2.74
C THR A 44 -11.95 -4.79 1.68
N ALA A 45 -12.95 -5.58 1.28
CA ALA A 45 -14.01 -5.14 0.39
C ALA A 45 -14.89 -4.05 1.01
N ARG A 46 -15.25 -4.18 2.29
CA ARG A 46 -15.97 -3.13 3.04
C ARG A 46 -15.16 -1.85 3.16
N LEU A 47 -13.85 -1.95 3.44
CA LEU A 47 -12.96 -0.80 3.44
C LEU A 47 -12.90 -0.12 2.07
N ALA A 48 -12.79 -0.89 0.98
CA ALA A 48 -12.79 -0.36 -0.38
C ALA A 48 -14.08 0.43 -0.70
N THR A 49 -15.23 -0.12 -0.32
CA THR A 49 -16.53 0.52 -0.48
C THR A 49 -16.62 1.82 0.33
N ALA A 50 -16.25 1.80 1.62
CA ALA A 50 -16.27 2.98 2.48
C ALA A 50 -15.34 4.08 1.97
N HIS A 51 -14.12 3.72 1.56
CA HIS A 51 -13.15 4.66 1.01
C HIS A 51 -13.61 5.29 -0.31
N ARG A 52 -14.27 4.51 -1.18
CA ARG A 52 -14.87 5.04 -2.42
C ARG A 52 -15.98 6.05 -2.13
N ALA A 53 -16.86 5.75 -1.16
CA ALA A 53 -17.90 6.68 -0.72
C ALA A 53 -17.32 7.97 -0.11
N LEU A 54 -16.18 7.89 0.60
CA LEU A 54 -15.46 9.06 1.10
C LEU A 54 -14.90 9.90 -0.07
N ALA A 55 -14.30 9.28 -1.08
CA ALA A 55 -13.77 9.98 -2.25
C ALA A 55 -14.88 10.73 -3.02
N ASP A 56 -16.06 10.12 -3.16
CA ASP A 56 -17.24 10.77 -3.76
C ASP A 56 -17.73 11.96 -2.94
N ALA A 57 -17.75 11.84 -1.61
CA ALA A 57 -18.11 12.93 -0.70
C ALA A 57 -17.12 14.10 -0.78
N VAL A 58 -15.80 13.83 -0.82
CA VAL A 58 -14.76 14.87 -0.99
C VAL A 58 -14.90 15.57 -2.34
N THR A 59 -15.23 14.82 -3.40
CA THR A 59 -15.51 15.38 -4.72
C THR A 59 -16.70 16.34 -4.68
N SER A 60 -17.78 15.96 -3.99
CA SER A 60 -18.96 16.80 -3.79
C SER A 60 -18.65 18.09 -3.03
N VAL A 61 -17.85 18.03 -1.95
CA VAL A 61 -17.39 19.21 -1.21
C VAL A 61 -16.58 20.14 -2.13
N THR A 62 -15.67 19.58 -2.92
CA THR A 62 -14.83 20.33 -3.86
C THR A 62 -15.68 21.04 -4.91
N PHE A 63 -16.70 20.36 -5.44
CA PHE A 63 -17.66 20.92 -6.38
C PHE A 63 -18.40 22.13 -5.80
N TYR A 64 -19.04 21.98 -4.62
CA TYR A 64 -19.81 23.08 -4.03
C TYR A 64 -18.92 24.25 -3.59
N ARG A 65 -17.69 23.98 -3.16
CA ARG A 65 -16.70 25.04 -2.88
C ARG A 65 -16.35 25.83 -4.14
N ALA A 66 -16.09 25.16 -5.26
CA ALA A 66 -15.80 25.82 -6.53
C ALA A 66 -17.01 26.61 -7.06
N LEU A 67 -18.21 26.06 -6.93
CA LEU A 67 -19.45 26.75 -7.29
C LEU A 67 -19.67 28.01 -6.45
N LEU A 68 -19.45 27.93 -5.13
CA LEU A 68 -19.56 29.09 -4.24
C LEU A 68 -18.55 30.18 -4.59
N GLN A 69 -17.29 29.80 -4.84
CA GLN A 69 -16.25 30.73 -5.31
C GLN A 69 -16.66 31.43 -6.62
N ARG A 70 -17.25 30.67 -7.56
CA ARG A 70 -17.72 31.23 -8.82
C ARG A 70 -18.87 32.22 -8.61
N LEU A 71 -19.85 31.90 -7.77
CA LEU A 71 -20.95 32.81 -7.47
C LEU A 71 -20.48 34.09 -6.76
N ALA A 72 -19.40 34.01 -5.98
CA ALA A 72 -18.82 35.14 -5.26
C ALA A 72 -17.78 35.94 -6.07
N SER A 73 -17.41 35.51 -7.28
CA SER A 73 -16.30 36.07 -8.04
C SER A 73 -16.57 37.43 -8.71
N GLY A 74 -17.82 37.92 -8.67
CA GLY A 74 -18.23 39.15 -9.36
C GLY A 74 -18.65 38.94 -10.82
N ASP A 75 -18.58 37.71 -11.33
CA ASP A 75 -19.02 37.33 -12.68
C ASP A 75 -20.54 37.41 -12.89
N TYR A 76 -21.32 37.55 -11.80
CA TYR A 76 -22.78 37.61 -11.83
C TYR A 76 -23.28 38.98 -11.43
N ALA A 77 -24.33 39.46 -12.10
CA ALA A 77 -25.02 40.67 -11.70
C ALA A 77 -25.58 40.51 -10.28
N ILE A 78 -25.43 41.55 -9.45
CA ILE A 78 -25.97 41.57 -8.08
C ILE A 78 -27.48 41.86 -8.19
N ASP A 79 -28.27 40.79 -8.30
CA ASP A 79 -29.72 40.84 -8.35
C ASP A 79 -30.37 40.10 -7.16
N GLN A 80 -31.69 40.18 -7.03
CA GLN A 80 -32.43 39.52 -5.95
C GLN A 80 -32.38 37.98 -6.04
N THR A 81 -31.97 37.40 -7.17
CA THR A 81 -31.88 35.94 -7.37
C THR A 81 -30.53 35.38 -6.95
N LEU A 82 -29.49 36.21 -6.93
CA LEU A 82 -28.14 35.85 -6.50
C LEU A 82 -28.10 35.40 -5.04
N PHE A 83 -28.76 36.13 -4.13
CA PHE A 83 -28.75 35.82 -2.70
C PHE A 83 -29.38 34.44 -2.39
N PRO A 84 -30.60 34.10 -2.86
CA PRO A 84 -31.15 32.76 -2.69
C PRO A 84 -30.27 31.65 -3.28
N ARG A 85 -29.55 31.92 -4.38
CA ARG A 85 -28.64 30.96 -5.01
C ARG A 85 -27.38 30.73 -4.18
N LEU A 86 -26.82 31.79 -3.60
CA LEU A 86 -25.72 31.71 -2.64
C LEU A 86 -26.14 30.91 -1.42
N ASP A 87 -27.29 31.24 -0.81
CA ASP A 87 -27.82 30.54 0.36
C ASP A 87 -28.00 29.04 0.09
N ARG A 88 -28.61 28.69 -1.04
CA ARG A 88 -28.76 27.29 -1.45
C ARG A 88 -27.42 26.58 -1.61
N THR A 89 -26.44 27.22 -2.24
CA THR A 89 -25.10 26.64 -2.46
C THR A 89 -24.37 26.45 -1.12
N VAL A 90 -24.50 27.39 -0.19
CA VAL A 90 -23.94 27.27 1.17
C VAL A 90 -24.59 26.11 1.92
N GLN A 91 -25.91 25.94 1.84
CA GLN A 91 -26.59 24.80 2.47
C GLN A 91 -26.15 23.46 1.87
N GLN A 92 -26.00 23.38 0.54
CA GLN A 92 -25.47 22.19 -0.14
C GLN A 92 -24.02 21.89 0.27
N LEU A 93 -23.18 22.90 0.42
CA LEU A 93 -21.81 22.74 0.91
C LEU A 93 -21.79 22.21 2.35
N LYS A 94 -22.63 22.76 3.24
CA LYS A 94 -22.76 22.26 4.63
C LYS A 94 -23.17 20.80 4.67
N GLN A 95 -24.15 20.42 3.85
CA GLN A 95 -24.59 19.03 3.75
C GLN A 95 -23.49 18.12 3.20
N ALA A 96 -22.78 18.53 2.16
CA ALA A 96 -21.67 17.76 1.60
C ALA A 96 -20.53 17.56 2.61
N VAL A 97 -20.22 18.58 3.42
CA VAL A 97 -19.24 18.50 4.52
C VAL A 97 -19.70 17.50 5.58
N ALA A 98 -20.95 17.58 6.02
CA ALA A 98 -21.49 16.63 7.00
C ALA A 98 -21.43 15.17 6.49
N ILE A 99 -21.79 14.96 5.22
CA ILE A 99 -21.69 13.64 4.58
C ILE A 99 -20.23 13.16 4.55
N ARG A 100 -19.29 14.01 4.13
CA ARG A 100 -17.86 13.68 4.13
C ARG A 100 -17.39 13.25 5.52
N ASP A 101 -17.77 13.99 6.56
CA ASP A 101 -17.33 13.70 7.93
C ASP A 101 -17.87 12.35 8.42
N THR A 102 -19.13 12.02 8.11
CA THR A 102 -19.68 10.68 8.36
C THR A 102 -18.93 9.59 7.58
N ARG A 103 -18.61 9.81 6.30
CA ARG A 103 -17.86 8.83 5.49
C ARG A 103 -16.42 8.65 5.97
N GLU A 104 -15.81 9.70 6.51
CA GLU A 104 -14.49 9.63 7.10
C GLU A 104 -14.50 8.74 8.35
N GLN A 105 -15.51 8.91 9.22
CA GLN A 105 -15.72 8.06 10.39
C GLN A 105 -15.99 6.59 10.01
N GLU A 106 -16.84 6.35 9.02
CA GLU A 106 -17.11 5.00 8.51
C GLU A 106 -15.85 4.34 7.93
N THR A 107 -15.05 5.09 7.17
CA THR A 107 -13.78 4.60 6.60
C THR A 107 -12.80 4.26 7.71
N MET A 108 -12.70 5.10 8.75
CA MET A 108 -11.88 4.82 9.93
C MET A 108 -12.35 3.57 10.67
N ALA A 109 -13.65 3.43 10.92
CA ALA A 109 -14.22 2.26 11.59
C ALA A 109 -13.98 0.96 10.79
N ALA A 110 -14.00 1.03 9.45
CA ALA A 110 -13.65 -0.11 8.59
C ALA A 110 -12.14 -0.42 8.57
N LEU A 111 -11.30 0.59 8.80
CA LEU A 111 -9.84 0.49 8.77
C LEU A 111 -9.26 -0.11 10.06
N GLU A 112 -9.79 0.29 11.22
CA GLU A 112 -9.33 -0.18 12.54
C GLU A 112 -9.20 -1.71 12.69
N PRO A 113 -10.17 -2.55 12.28
CA PRO A 113 -10.03 -4.01 12.41
C PRO A 113 -8.94 -4.59 11.50
N ILE A 114 -8.70 -3.98 10.33
CA ILE A 114 -7.64 -4.42 9.41
C ILE A 114 -6.29 -4.05 10.02
N GLU A 115 -6.13 -2.83 10.51
CA GLU A 115 -4.92 -2.39 11.20
C GLU A 115 -4.62 -3.25 12.44
N ALA A 116 -5.66 -3.59 13.23
CA ALA A 116 -5.51 -4.48 14.38
C ALA A 116 -5.05 -5.89 13.97
N GLN A 117 -5.57 -6.44 12.88
CA GLN A 117 -5.12 -7.73 12.33
C GLN A 117 -3.68 -7.67 11.84
N THR A 118 -3.30 -6.59 11.15
CA THR A 118 -1.92 -6.35 10.71
C THR A 118 -0.97 -6.11 11.89
N ALA A 119 -1.44 -5.52 12.98
CA ALA A 119 -0.63 -5.31 14.19
C ALA A 119 -0.45 -6.61 15.00
N GLN A 120 -1.45 -7.51 14.99
CA GLN A 120 -1.40 -8.81 15.66
C GLN A 120 -0.61 -9.85 14.87
N ASN A 121 -0.71 -9.81 13.55
CA ASN A 121 0.17 -10.49 12.62
C ASN A 121 0.98 -9.43 11.89
N PRO A 122 1.95 -8.78 12.56
CA PRO A 122 2.92 -8.02 11.81
C PRO A 122 3.49 -9.01 10.80
N PRO A 123 3.64 -8.64 9.51
CA PRO A 123 4.51 -9.42 8.66
C PRO A 123 5.83 -9.42 9.42
N GLY A 124 6.12 -10.54 10.09
CA GLY A 124 7.31 -10.63 10.88
C GLY A 124 8.49 -10.34 9.96
N PRO A 125 9.69 -10.17 10.51
CA PRO A 125 10.83 -10.68 9.77
C PRO A 125 10.51 -12.17 9.57
N SER A 126 9.80 -12.51 8.50
CA SER A 126 9.98 -13.78 7.85
C SER A 126 11.49 -13.84 7.73
N GLU A 127 12.12 -14.76 8.45
CA GLU A 127 13.52 -15.08 8.22
C GLU A 127 13.62 -15.24 6.72
N LEU A 128 14.13 -14.19 6.07
CA LEU A 128 14.05 -14.08 4.62
C LEU A 128 14.77 -15.32 4.15
N LYS A 129 14.03 -16.21 3.47
CA LYS A 129 14.66 -17.43 3.00
C LYS A 129 15.81 -17.00 2.11
N ALA A 130 16.91 -17.75 2.08
CA ALA A 130 18.08 -17.38 1.26
C ALA A 130 17.70 -17.03 -0.19
N ARG A 131 16.66 -17.69 -0.72
CA ARG A 131 16.02 -17.37 -2.01
C ARG A 131 15.41 -15.96 -2.08
N GLU A 132 14.67 -15.53 -1.06
CA GLU A 132 14.03 -14.21 -1.00
C GLU A 132 15.07 -13.09 -0.86
N VAL A 133 16.15 -13.31 -0.08
CA VAL A 133 17.31 -12.40 -0.03
C VAL A 133 17.96 -12.25 -1.40
N ALA A 134 18.20 -13.37 -2.10
CA ALA A 134 18.78 -13.35 -3.44
C ALA A 134 17.90 -12.60 -4.45
N LEU A 135 16.57 -12.74 -4.35
CA LEU A 135 15.63 -12.00 -5.18
C LEU A 135 15.64 -10.49 -4.89
N LEU A 136 15.69 -10.09 -3.61
CA LEU A 136 15.80 -8.67 -3.23
C LEU A 136 17.11 -8.05 -3.71
N LEU A 137 18.23 -8.79 -3.63
CA LEU A 137 19.51 -8.37 -4.19
C LEU A 137 19.48 -8.25 -5.72
N ALA A 138 18.81 -9.18 -6.40
CA ALA A 138 18.68 -9.11 -7.85
C ALA A 138 17.79 -7.92 -8.28
N ILE A 139 16.76 -7.59 -7.49
CA ILE A 139 15.88 -6.43 -7.72
C ILE A 139 16.59 -5.11 -7.38
N SER A 140 17.46 -5.07 -6.38
CA SER A 140 18.22 -3.86 -6.01
C SER A 140 19.15 -3.38 -7.12
N GLN A 141 19.60 -4.29 -7.99
CA GLN A 141 20.41 -4.02 -9.18
C GLN A 141 19.57 -3.49 -10.36
N GLY A 142 18.28 -3.22 -10.12
CA GLY A 142 17.30 -2.78 -11.11
C GLY A 142 16.41 -3.94 -11.53
N ALA A 143 15.10 -3.71 -11.61
CA ALA A 143 14.16 -4.70 -12.10
C ALA A 143 13.03 -4.05 -12.89
N LYS A 144 12.51 -4.77 -13.87
CA LYS A 144 11.38 -4.35 -14.70
C LYS A 144 10.33 -5.44 -14.72
N LEU A 145 9.12 -5.06 -14.36
CA LEU A 145 7.92 -5.87 -14.49
C LEU A 145 7.39 -5.76 -15.92
N HIS A 146 7.22 -6.91 -16.55
CA HIS A 146 6.69 -7.06 -17.89
C HIS A 146 5.41 -7.88 -17.86
N GLU A 147 4.45 -7.50 -18.70
CA GLU A 147 3.27 -8.30 -18.98
C GLU A 147 3.45 -9.01 -20.33
N HIS A 148 3.30 -10.33 -20.32
CA HIS A 148 3.36 -11.13 -21.53
C HIS A 148 2.08 -10.96 -22.35
N LEU A 149 2.18 -10.36 -23.53
CA LEU A 149 1.00 -9.93 -24.32
C LEU A 149 0.02 -11.06 -24.66
N LEU A 150 0.52 -12.27 -24.93
CA LEU A 150 -0.32 -13.42 -25.31
C LEU A 150 -0.96 -14.14 -24.12
N THR A 151 -0.32 -14.12 -22.95
CA THR A 151 -0.75 -14.91 -21.79
C THR A 151 -1.22 -14.05 -20.63
N ARG A 152 -1.09 -12.72 -20.75
CA ARG A 152 -1.37 -11.71 -19.71
C ARG A 152 -0.63 -11.97 -18.39
N ARG A 153 0.37 -12.84 -18.39
CA ARG A 153 1.16 -13.20 -17.21
C ARG A 153 2.20 -12.14 -16.93
N LEU A 154 2.40 -11.86 -15.65
CA LEU A 154 3.41 -10.92 -15.19
C LEU A 154 4.73 -11.65 -14.94
N SER A 155 5.84 -11.04 -15.35
CA SER A 155 7.18 -11.54 -15.05
C SER A 155 8.11 -10.37 -14.76
N VAL A 156 8.96 -10.51 -13.75
CA VAL A 156 9.97 -9.51 -13.45
C VAL A 156 11.30 -9.97 -14.02
N VAL A 157 11.95 -9.08 -14.76
CA VAL A 157 13.31 -9.27 -15.26
C VAL A 157 14.22 -8.34 -14.48
N THR A 158 15.21 -8.90 -13.80
CA THR A 158 16.22 -8.14 -13.05
C THR A 158 17.29 -7.60 -13.99
N GLY A 159 18.12 -6.66 -13.52
CA GLY A 159 19.23 -6.06 -14.26
C GLY A 159 20.29 -7.08 -14.65
N THR A 160 20.36 -8.19 -13.91
CA THR A 160 21.18 -9.37 -14.20
C THR A 160 20.56 -10.33 -15.21
N GLY A 161 19.36 -10.06 -15.70
CA GLY A 161 18.63 -10.92 -16.63
C GLY A 161 17.92 -12.12 -15.98
N ALA A 162 17.97 -12.24 -14.64
CA ALA A 162 17.23 -13.27 -13.93
C ALA A 162 15.72 -13.01 -13.97
N ARG A 163 14.95 -14.09 -14.11
CA ARG A 163 13.48 -14.03 -14.11
C ARG A 163 12.95 -14.34 -12.72
N VAL A 164 12.22 -13.39 -12.14
CA VAL A 164 11.44 -13.63 -10.92
C VAL A 164 10.03 -14.02 -11.34
N THR A 165 9.55 -15.12 -10.78
CA THR A 165 8.20 -15.60 -11.04
C THR A 165 7.17 -14.61 -10.48
N GLN A 166 5.96 -14.61 -11.05
CA GLN A 166 4.86 -13.80 -10.55
C GLN A 166 4.58 -14.06 -9.07
N GLN A 167 4.57 -15.33 -8.67
CA GLN A 167 4.28 -15.72 -7.28
C GLN A 167 5.33 -15.19 -6.29
N ASP A 168 6.61 -15.24 -6.68
CA ASP A 168 7.70 -14.72 -5.85
C ASP A 168 7.63 -13.18 -5.76
N TYR A 169 7.37 -12.51 -6.89
CA TYR A 169 7.19 -11.05 -6.91
C TYR A 169 6.01 -10.60 -6.03
N GLU A 170 4.84 -11.24 -6.18
CA GLU A 170 3.66 -10.92 -5.38
C GLU A 170 3.90 -11.18 -3.89
N ARG A 171 4.69 -12.19 -3.53
CA ARG A 171 5.05 -12.45 -2.13
C ARG A 171 5.90 -11.30 -1.56
N LEU A 172 6.92 -10.87 -2.30
CA LEU A 172 7.77 -9.74 -1.89
C LEU A 172 6.96 -8.42 -1.82
N GLU A 173 6.00 -8.24 -2.74
CA GLU A 173 5.12 -7.07 -2.77
C GLU A 173 4.15 -7.08 -1.58
N ARG A 174 3.51 -8.22 -1.28
CA ARG A 174 2.64 -8.39 -0.10
C ARG A 174 3.41 -8.17 1.22
N ALA A 175 4.68 -8.58 1.26
CA ALA A 175 5.56 -8.34 2.40
C ALA A 175 6.03 -6.87 2.50
N GLY A 176 5.63 -6.00 1.57
CA GLY A 176 6.00 -4.58 1.56
C GLY A 176 7.48 -4.33 1.27
N LEU A 177 8.20 -5.30 0.70
CA LEU A 177 9.66 -5.22 0.48
C LEU A 177 10.01 -4.63 -0.89
N VAL A 178 9.09 -4.73 -1.85
CA VAL A 178 9.22 -4.19 -3.21
C VAL A 178 7.99 -3.36 -3.56
N GLN A 179 8.18 -2.36 -4.41
CA GLN A 179 7.12 -1.52 -4.94
C GLN A 179 7.34 -1.30 -6.43
N ARG A 180 6.25 -1.37 -7.19
CA ARG A 180 6.23 -0.98 -8.61
C ARG A 180 6.05 0.53 -8.75
N ASP A 181 6.79 1.11 -9.67
CA ASP A 181 6.61 2.50 -10.08
C ASP A 181 5.54 2.55 -11.18
N ALA A 182 4.33 3.01 -10.85
CA ALA A 182 3.19 3.09 -11.78
C ALA A 182 3.30 4.21 -12.83
N SER A 183 4.40 4.98 -12.84
CA SER A 183 4.62 6.03 -13.85
C SER A 183 4.84 5.50 -15.27
N ARG A 184 5.13 4.19 -15.43
CA ARG A 184 5.37 3.56 -16.74
C ARG A 184 4.39 2.43 -17.03
N PRO A 185 3.92 2.30 -18.29
CA PRO A 185 3.04 1.20 -18.69
C PRO A 185 3.78 -0.15 -18.65
N LEU A 186 3.06 -1.20 -18.25
CA LEU A 186 3.58 -2.58 -18.11
C LEU A 186 4.25 -3.12 -19.37
N HIS A 187 3.73 -2.75 -20.55
CA HIS A 187 4.28 -3.19 -21.84
C HIS A 187 5.65 -2.57 -22.15
N ALA A 188 5.97 -1.41 -21.57
CA ALA A 188 7.28 -0.76 -21.71
C ALA A 188 8.30 -1.19 -20.63
N GLY A 189 7.91 -2.11 -19.74
CA GLY A 189 8.70 -2.50 -18.58
C GLY A 189 8.53 -1.50 -17.44
N GLN A 190 7.66 -1.85 -16.50
CA GLN A 190 7.40 -1.03 -15.33
C GLN A 190 8.53 -1.21 -14.30
N PRO A 191 9.18 -0.15 -13.80
CA PRO A 191 10.27 -0.31 -12.85
C PRO A 191 9.76 -0.89 -11.53
N VAL A 192 10.55 -1.78 -10.94
CA VAL A 192 10.35 -2.31 -9.59
C VAL A 192 11.52 -1.88 -8.72
N THR A 193 11.22 -1.25 -7.60
CA THR A 193 12.21 -0.73 -6.65
C THR A 193 12.00 -1.33 -5.26
N LEU A 194 13.08 -1.43 -4.49
CA LEU A 194 12.99 -1.79 -3.07
C LEU A 194 12.36 -0.65 -2.27
N THR A 195 11.47 -1.01 -1.35
CA THR A 195 10.96 -0.06 -0.34
C THR A 195 12.03 0.21 0.72
N ASN A 196 11.77 1.16 1.62
CA ASN A 196 12.61 1.35 2.80
C ASN A 196 12.68 0.08 3.66
N ALA A 197 11.57 -0.67 3.79
CA ALA A 197 11.52 -1.94 4.48
C ALA A 197 12.36 -3.03 3.77
N GLY A 198 12.28 -3.13 2.44
CA GLY A 198 13.11 -4.06 1.67
C GLY A 198 14.61 -3.77 1.76
N ARG A 199 14.99 -2.48 1.75
CA ARG A 199 16.38 -2.07 1.99
C ARG A 199 16.84 -2.39 3.41
N ALA A 200 16.00 -2.08 4.41
CA ALA A 200 16.28 -2.39 5.80
C ALA A 200 16.45 -3.91 6.02
N ALA A 201 15.63 -4.73 5.34
CA ALA A 201 15.69 -6.18 5.42
C ALA A 201 16.96 -6.78 4.78
N LEU A 202 17.53 -6.13 3.74
CA LEU A 202 18.84 -6.50 3.21
C LEU A 202 20.00 -6.14 4.14
N THR A 203 19.85 -5.07 4.93
CA THR A 203 20.88 -4.62 5.88
C THR A 203 20.74 -5.24 7.27
N ALA A 204 19.58 -5.84 7.58
CA ALA A 204 19.35 -6.56 8.81
C ALA A 204 20.23 -7.80 8.80
N ARG A 205 21.31 -7.77 9.59
CA ARG A 205 22.16 -8.93 9.82
C ARG A 205 21.28 -10.04 10.40
N PRO A 206 21.29 -11.27 9.84
CA PRO A 206 20.66 -12.41 10.52
C PRO A 206 21.25 -12.46 11.92
N ALA A 207 20.39 -12.51 12.95
CA ALA A 207 20.88 -12.83 14.29
C ALA A 207 21.66 -14.16 14.16
N ASP A 208 22.89 -14.18 14.64
CA ASP A 208 23.70 -15.39 14.63
C ASP A 208 22.84 -16.53 15.21
N PRO A 209 22.74 -17.70 14.54
CA PRO A 209 22.05 -18.82 15.12
C PRO A 209 22.69 -19.08 16.48
N VAL A 210 21.88 -19.03 17.55
CA VAL A 210 22.31 -19.37 18.91
C VAL A 210 23.10 -20.66 18.79
N ALA A 211 24.41 -20.57 19.07
CA ALA A 211 25.35 -21.66 18.87
C ALA A 211 24.76 -22.93 19.47
N ALA A 212 24.34 -23.85 18.59
CA ALA A 212 23.94 -25.17 19.01
C ALA A 212 25.15 -25.77 19.75
N ARG A 213 24.94 -26.09 21.03
CA ARG A 213 25.94 -26.70 21.90
C ARG A 213 26.60 -27.85 21.13
N PRO A 214 27.94 -27.89 21.00
CA PRO A 214 28.60 -28.90 20.19
C PRO A 214 28.20 -30.29 20.69
N ALA A 215 27.74 -31.13 19.77
CA ALA A 215 27.41 -32.51 20.06
C ALA A 215 28.64 -33.20 20.70
N PRO A 216 28.46 -33.98 21.77
CA PRO A 216 29.56 -34.72 22.38
C PRO A 216 30.15 -35.68 21.34
N ARG A 217 31.47 -35.64 21.20
CA ARG A 217 32.22 -36.51 20.27
C ARG A 217 31.90 -37.98 20.57
N PRO A 218 31.68 -38.83 19.55
CA PRO A 218 31.55 -40.26 19.77
C PRO A 218 32.84 -40.80 20.37
N GLY A 219 32.77 -41.43 21.54
CA GLY A 219 33.92 -42.10 22.18
C GLY A 219 34.13 -41.82 23.66
N VAL A 220 33.35 -40.96 24.31
CA VAL A 220 33.45 -40.76 25.77
C VAL A 220 32.29 -41.48 26.47
N TRP A 221 32.60 -42.62 27.06
CA TRP A 221 31.71 -43.41 27.91
C TRP A 221 31.33 -42.59 29.16
N PRO A 222 30.06 -42.56 29.60
CA PRO A 222 29.69 -41.81 30.79
C PRO A 222 30.27 -42.47 32.05
N ALA A 223 30.93 -41.66 32.88
CA ALA A 223 31.39 -42.08 34.20
C ALA A 223 30.18 -42.33 35.13
N PRO A 224 30.24 -43.33 36.03
CA PRO A 224 29.14 -43.67 36.92
C PRO A 224 28.87 -42.55 37.94
N ALA A 225 27.59 -42.26 38.15
CA ALA A 225 27.12 -41.27 39.11
C ALA A 225 27.45 -41.68 40.57
N PRO A 226 27.85 -40.73 41.45
CA PRO A 226 28.08 -41.04 42.85
C PRO A 226 26.76 -41.31 43.58
N LYS A 227 26.73 -42.42 44.32
CA LYS A 227 25.64 -42.86 45.20
C LYS A 227 25.31 -41.77 46.23
N ALA A 228 24.06 -41.32 46.26
CA ALA A 228 23.51 -40.57 47.38
C ALA A 228 23.56 -41.44 48.64
N ARG A 229 24.14 -40.90 49.73
CA ARG A 229 23.96 -41.44 51.07
C ARG A 229 23.03 -40.51 51.85
N ARG A 230 22.06 -41.17 52.50
CA ARG A 230 21.15 -40.66 53.53
C ARG A 230 21.89 -39.96 54.66
#